data_AF-A0A937ENH5-F1
#
_entry.id   AF-A0A937ENH5-F1
#
_cell.length_a   1.000
_cell.length_b   1.000
_cell.length_c   1.000
_cell.angle_alpha   90.00
_cell.angle_beta   90.00
_cell.angle_gamma   90.00
#
_symmetry.space_group_name_H-M   'P 1'
#
loop_
_entity.id
_entity.type
_entity.pdbx_description
1 polymer ?
#
loop_
_entity_poly.entity_id
_entity_poly.type
_entity_poly.pdbx_seq_one_letter_code
_entity_poly.pdbx_strand_id
1 'polypeptide(L)'
;MSFRSEHPVSAEQISAALAALAAEPAADPEKRPEGPQEGDRLHLLGSLLAKTELEITAATRLTEEEEIEDVLETLLGWGEQLGADHDLAVNVLTNRLHRTALQVSEPEAEELPPGREAAYAAVMTAVYTLSAQLHAEREDAEGTRHALSGAEEALIDILQGMHDLRVAIGDAPGPEDEADNS
;
A
#
# COMPACT_ATOMS: atom_id res chain seq x y z
N MET A 1 -1.08 -21.96 -2.26
CA MET A 1 -0.98 -22.14 -3.73
C MET A 1 0.04 -21.15 -4.30
N SER A 2 0.65 -21.45 -5.46
CA SER A 2 1.57 -20.52 -6.14
C SER A 2 0.85 -19.91 -7.34
N PHE A 3 0.56 -18.61 -7.26
CA PHE A 3 0.02 -17.84 -8.39
C PHE A 3 1.14 -17.64 -9.41
N ARG A 4 1.26 -18.55 -10.37
CA ARG A 4 2.12 -18.39 -11.53
C ARG A 4 1.23 -18.12 -12.72
N SER A 5 1.39 -16.94 -13.31
CA SER A 5 0.80 -16.68 -14.63
C SER A 5 1.30 -17.74 -15.61
N GLU A 6 0.38 -18.32 -16.38
CA GLU A 6 0.70 -19.30 -17.43
C GLU A 6 1.57 -18.67 -18.53
N HIS A 7 1.44 -17.36 -18.73
CA HIS A 7 2.19 -16.56 -19.69
C HIS A 7 2.63 -15.25 -19.03
N PRO A 8 3.74 -15.24 -18.25
CA PRO A 8 4.23 -14.02 -17.65
C PRO A 8 4.63 -13.02 -18.74
N VAL A 9 4.20 -11.77 -18.58
CA VAL A 9 4.59 -10.66 -19.45
C VAL A 9 6.10 -10.48 -19.41
N SER A 10 6.75 -10.34 -20.58
CA SER A 10 8.22 -10.16 -20.66
C SER A 10 8.65 -8.74 -20.34
N ALA A 11 9.92 -8.55 -19.98
CA ALA A 11 10.50 -7.22 -19.78
C ALA A 11 10.34 -6.30 -21.02
N GLU A 12 10.48 -6.85 -22.22
CA GLU A 12 10.27 -6.13 -23.49
C GLU A 12 8.82 -5.64 -23.64
N GLN A 13 7.84 -6.49 -23.33
CA GLN A 13 6.42 -6.14 -23.41
C GLN A 13 6.06 -5.02 -22.41
N ILE A 14 6.60 -5.09 -21.19
CA ILE A 14 6.37 -4.03 -20.18
C ILE A 14 7.04 -2.73 -20.62
N SER A 15 8.27 -2.80 -21.14
CA SER A 15 8.97 -1.61 -21.65
C SER A 15 8.21 -0.96 -22.80
N ALA A 16 7.62 -1.75 -23.71
CA ALA A 16 6.80 -1.23 -24.80
C ALA A 16 5.51 -0.56 -24.28
N ALA A 17 4.88 -1.10 -23.23
CA ALA A 17 3.73 -0.47 -22.59
C ALA A 17 4.11 0.87 -21.92
N LEU A 18 5.24 0.92 -21.22
CA LEU A 18 5.78 2.16 -20.64
C LEU A 18 6.09 3.21 -21.71
N ALA A 19 6.66 2.81 -22.84
CA ALA A 19 6.87 3.68 -23.99
C ALA A 19 5.58 4.27 -24.54
N ALA A 20 4.53 3.44 -24.70
CA ALA A 20 3.22 3.88 -25.14
C ALA A 20 2.58 4.90 -24.18
N LEU A 21 2.89 4.83 -22.88
CA LEU A 21 2.45 5.76 -21.85
C LEU A 21 3.38 6.98 -21.68
N ALA A 22 4.36 7.15 -22.57
CA ALA A 22 5.41 8.16 -22.47
C ALA A 22 6.12 8.19 -21.09
N ALA A 23 6.31 7.01 -20.51
CA ALA A 23 6.84 6.79 -19.17
C ALA A 23 8.04 5.84 -19.17
N GLU A 24 8.82 5.84 -20.26
CA GLU A 24 10.06 5.06 -20.31
C GLU A 24 10.94 5.44 -19.12
N PRO A 25 11.38 4.46 -18.31
CA PRO A 25 12.43 4.72 -17.33
C PRO A 25 13.60 5.34 -18.07
N ALA A 26 14.27 6.32 -17.47
CA ALA A 26 15.45 6.94 -18.07
C ALA A 26 16.58 5.91 -18.23
N ALA A 27 16.52 5.10 -19.28
CA ALA A 27 17.59 4.24 -19.71
C ALA A 27 18.55 5.13 -20.48
N ASP A 28 19.78 5.22 -19.99
CA ASP A 28 20.85 5.84 -20.76
C ASP A 28 21.14 4.93 -21.98
N PRO A 29 20.78 5.35 -23.21
CA PRO A 29 20.90 4.49 -24.38
C PRO A 29 22.37 4.16 -24.70
N GLU A 30 23.30 4.99 -24.22
CA GLU A 30 24.74 4.75 -24.36
C GLU A 30 25.25 3.71 -23.34
N LYS A 31 24.53 3.46 -22.25
CA LYS A 31 24.90 2.48 -21.21
C LYS A 31 24.23 1.12 -21.36
N ARG A 32 23.12 1.01 -22.09
CA ARG A 32 22.38 -0.26 -22.26
C ARG A 32 21.91 -0.48 -23.72
N PRO A 33 22.82 -0.86 -24.63
CA PRO A 33 22.50 -1.11 -26.04
C PRO A 33 21.67 -2.38 -26.28
N GLU A 34 21.62 -3.30 -25.32
CA GLU A 34 20.90 -4.58 -25.42
C GLU A 34 19.39 -4.47 -25.15
N GLY A 35 18.90 -3.30 -24.72
CA GLY A 35 17.50 -3.11 -24.33
C GLY A 35 17.15 -3.66 -22.93
N PRO A 36 15.86 -3.69 -22.57
CA PRO A 36 15.39 -4.19 -21.27
C PRO A 36 15.63 -5.70 -21.14
N GLN A 37 16.27 -6.11 -20.05
CA GLN A 37 16.57 -7.52 -19.78
C GLN A 37 15.50 -8.13 -18.88
N GLU A 38 15.34 -9.46 -18.90
CA GLU A 38 14.35 -10.15 -18.06
C GLU A 38 14.58 -9.92 -16.56
N GLY A 39 15.83 -9.66 -16.14
CA GLY A 39 16.16 -9.25 -14.77
C GLY A 39 15.54 -7.90 -14.35
N ASP A 40 15.21 -7.04 -15.32
CA ASP A 40 14.55 -5.75 -15.07
C ASP A 40 13.02 -5.89 -14.91
N ARG A 41 12.45 -7.07 -15.17
CA ARG A 41 11.00 -7.28 -15.26
C ARG A 41 10.22 -6.74 -14.06
N LEU A 42 10.65 -7.04 -12.83
CA LEU A 42 9.96 -6.60 -11.61
C LEU A 42 10.06 -5.08 -11.41
N HIS A 43 11.21 -4.49 -11.74
CA HIS A 43 11.40 -3.04 -11.68
C HIS A 43 10.49 -2.33 -12.69
N LEU A 44 10.44 -2.83 -13.93
CA LEU A 44 9.56 -2.31 -14.98
C LEU A 44 8.08 -2.44 -14.62
N LEU A 45 7.66 -3.57 -14.01
CA LEU A 45 6.30 -3.72 -13.49
C LEU A 45 5.99 -2.70 -12.39
N GLY A 46 6.95 -2.42 -11.50
CA GLY A 46 6.82 -1.37 -10.48
C GLY A 46 6.64 0.02 -11.11
N SER A 47 7.44 0.35 -12.12
CA SER A 47 7.32 1.62 -12.87
C SER A 47 5.97 1.72 -13.60
N LEU A 48 5.51 0.64 -14.22
CA LEU A 48 4.21 0.61 -14.91
C LEU A 48 3.06 0.81 -13.91
N LEU A 49 3.11 0.11 -12.78
CA LEU A 49 2.14 0.27 -11.70
C LEU A 49 2.08 1.72 -11.19
N ALA A 50 3.23 2.33 -10.92
CA ALA A 50 3.30 3.72 -10.48
C ALA A 50 2.71 4.68 -11.52
N LYS A 51 3.02 4.48 -12.82
CA LYS A 51 2.45 5.28 -13.91
C LYS A 51 0.93 5.14 -13.97
N THR A 52 0.40 3.91 -13.91
CA THR A 52 -1.05 3.66 -13.91
C THR A 52 -1.74 4.36 -12.74
N GLU A 53 -1.16 4.32 -11.54
CA GLU A 53 -1.73 5.01 -10.37
C GLU A 53 -1.74 6.53 -10.51
N LEU A 54 -0.70 7.11 -11.14
CA LEU A 54 -0.67 8.53 -11.44
C LEU A 54 -1.75 8.92 -12.46
N GLU A 55 -1.97 8.11 -13.50
CA GLU A 55 -3.03 8.35 -14.49
C GLU A 55 -4.42 8.23 -13.86
N ILE A 56 -4.65 7.21 -13.01
CA ILE A 56 -5.90 7.08 -12.23
C ILE A 56 -6.08 8.33 -11.38
N THR A 57 -5.08 8.73 -10.59
CA THR A 57 -5.15 9.92 -9.73
C THR A 57 -5.42 11.20 -10.52
N ALA A 58 -4.85 11.32 -11.73
CA ALA A 58 -5.10 12.45 -12.61
C ALA A 58 -6.52 12.46 -13.19
N ALA A 59 -7.09 11.28 -13.46
CA ALA A 59 -8.44 11.12 -13.97
C ALA A 59 -9.51 11.26 -12.87
N THR A 60 -9.24 10.80 -11.66
CA THR A 60 -10.20 10.77 -10.54
C THR A 60 -10.05 11.95 -9.58
N ARG A 61 -9.65 13.14 -10.05
CA ARG A 61 -9.41 14.29 -9.16
C ARG A 61 -10.68 14.61 -8.35
N LEU A 62 -10.60 14.36 -7.04
CA LEU A 62 -11.69 14.44 -6.05
C LEU A 62 -12.08 15.89 -5.73
N THR A 63 -12.58 16.63 -6.72
CA THR A 63 -12.94 18.05 -6.55
C THR A 63 -14.38 18.43 -6.95
N GLU A 64 -15.17 17.54 -7.56
CA GLU A 64 -16.58 17.79 -7.95
C GLU A 64 -17.49 16.54 -7.90
N GLU A 65 -18.81 16.73 -7.69
CA GLU A 65 -19.85 15.69 -7.44
C GLU A 65 -20.00 14.54 -8.47
N GLU A 66 -19.32 14.56 -9.63
CA GLU A 66 -19.21 13.41 -10.56
C GLU A 66 -18.16 12.35 -10.09
N GLU A 67 -17.51 12.62 -8.96
CA GLU A 67 -16.46 11.89 -8.22
C GLU A 67 -16.61 10.38 -8.03
N ILE A 68 -17.83 9.86 -7.90
CA ILE A 68 -18.04 8.46 -7.53
C ILE A 68 -17.99 7.55 -8.76
N GLU A 69 -18.44 8.01 -9.93
CA GLU A 69 -18.56 7.15 -11.12
C GLU A 69 -17.19 6.76 -11.69
N ASP A 70 -16.24 7.70 -11.80
CA ASP A 70 -14.88 7.41 -12.27
C ASP A 70 -14.12 6.48 -11.32
N VAL A 71 -14.30 6.67 -10.02
CA VAL A 71 -13.74 5.77 -9.00
C VAL A 71 -14.37 4.38 -9.13
N LEU A 72 -15.70 4.30 -9.35
CA LEU A 72 -16.37 3.02 -9.55
C LEU A 72 -15.87 2.29 -10.80
N GLU A 73 -15.69 2.98 -11.94
CA GLU A 73 -15.18 2.38 -13.17
C GLU A 73 -13.76 1.83 -13.01
N THR A 74 -12.87 2.57 -12.31
CA THR A 74 -11.52 2.05 -12.00
C THR A 74 -11.56 0.83 -11.08
N LEU A 75 -12.50 0.78 -10.12
CA LEU A 75 -12.72 -0.38 -9.25
C LEU A 75 -13.32 -1.58 -10.00
N LEU A 76 -14.23 -1.35 -10.95
CA LEU A 76 -14.82 -2.38 -11.79
C LEU A 76 -13.74 -3.04 -12.64
N GLY A 77 -12.94 -2.26 -13.37
CA GLY A 77 -11.84 -2.78 -14.19
C GLY A 77 -10.80 -3.55 -13.35
N TRP A 78 -10.51 -3.10 -12.13
CA TRP A 78 -9.66 -3.84 -11.20
C TRP A 78 -10.28 -5.17 -10.76
N GLY A 79 -11.57 -5.16 -10.40
CA GLY A 79 -12.31 -6.36 -9.98
C GLY A 79 -12.40 -7.42 -11.09
N GLU A 80 -12.58 -6.99 -12.35
CA GLU A 80 -12.56 -7.88 -13.51
C GLU A 80 -11.23 -8.62 -13.66
N GLN A 81 -10.10 -7.96 -13.39
CA GLN A 81 -8.77 -8.58 -13.51
C GLN A 81 -8.43 -9.52 -12.35
N LEU A 82 -8.93 -9.26 -11.15
CA LEU A 82 -8.78 -10.20 -10.03
C LEU A 82 -9.65 -11.44 -10.19
N GLY A 83 -10.84 -11.29 -10.79
CA GLY A 83 -11.81 -12.35 -10.89
C GLY A 83 -12.30 -12.82 -9.51
N ALA A 84 -12.69 -14.09 -9.41
CA ALA A 84 -13.25 -14.68 -8.20
C ALA A 84 -12.20 -15.42 -7.31
N ASP A 85 -10.90 -15.29 -7.62
CA ASP A 85 -9.84 -15.97 -6.88
C ASP A 85 -9.50 -15.21 -5.60
N HIS A 86 -10.01 -15.72 -4.48
CA HIS A 86 -9.84 -15.11 -3.15
C HIS A 86 -8.37 -15.06 -2.72
N ASP A 87 -7.61 -16.13 -2.94
CA ASP A 87 -6.21 -16.17 -2.53
C ASP A 87 -5.37 -15.18 -3.34
N LEU A 88 -5.67 -15.02 -4.63
CA LEU A 88 -5.04 -13.99 -5.47
C LEU A 88 -5.38 -12.58 -4.95
N ALA A 89 -6.66 -12.33 -4.63
CA ALA A 89 -7.11 -11.05 -4.07
C ALA A 89 -6.37 -10.70 -2.78
N VAL A 90 -6.22 -11.64 -1.84
CA VAL A 90 -5.47 -11.42 -0.59
C VAL A 90 -4.00 -11.13 -0.85
N ASN A 91 -3.36 -11.81 -1.80
CA ASN A 91 -1.97 -11.55 -2.15
C ASN A 91 -1.79 -10.15 -2.77
N VAL A 92 -2.70 -9.72 -3.64
CA VAL A 92 -2.66 -8.36 -4.23
C VAL A 92 -2.86 -7.29 -3.15
N LEU A 93 -3.81 -7.48 -2.24
CA LEU A 93 -4.05 -6.57 -1.11
C LEU A 93 -2.81 -6.48 -0.19
N THR A 94 -2.21 -7.62 0.15
CA THR A 94 -0.99 -7.66 0.97
C THR A 94 0.17 -6.89 0.30
N ASN A 95 0.38 -7.07 -1.00
CA ASN A 95 1.41 -6.31 -1.74
C ASN A 95 1.12 -4.80 -1.75
N ARG A 96 -0.15 -4.41 -1.94
CA ARG A 96 -0.57 -3.00 -1.88
C ARG A 96 -0.29 -2.40 -0.51
N LEU A 97 -0.68 -3.10 0.56
CA LEU A 97 -0.46 -2.65 1.94
C LEU A 97 1.03 -2.51 2.26
N HIS A 98 1.88 -3.45 1.88
CA HIS A 98 3.33 -3.32 2.10
C HIS A 98 3.93 -2.09 1.42
N ARG A 99 3.50 -1.79 0.19
CA ARG A 99 3.94 -0.57 -0.51
C ARG A 99 3.41 0.69 0.18
N THR A 100 2.16 0.69 0.64
CA THR A 100 1.60 1.80 1.44
C THR A 100 2.39 1.98 2.74
N ALA A 101 2.75 0.89 3.43
CA ALA A 101 3.58 0.95 4.63
C ALA A 101 4.94 1.62 4.33
N LEU A 102 5.59 1.26 3.21
CA LEU A 102 6.85 1.86 2.78
C LEU A 102 6.72 3.37 2.52
N GLN A 103 5.65 3.79 1.82
CA GLN A 103 5.36 5.21 1.54
C GLN A 103 5.10 6.00 2.82
N VAL A 104 4.40 5.39 3.78
CA VAL A 104 4.16 6.02 5.09
C VAL A 104 5.44 6.00 5.93
N SER A 105 6.37 5.07 5.75
CA SER A 105 7.60 4.97 6.54
C SER A 105 8.79 5.80 6.01
N GLU A 106 8.62 6.67 5.01
CA GLU A 106 9.76 7.33 4.36
C GLU A 106 10.70 8.04 5.37
N PRO A 107 12.01 7.74 5.33
CA PRO A 107 12.99 8.14 6.36
C PRO A 107 13.53 9.58 6.24
N GLU A 108 12.98 10.41 5.35
CA GLU A 108 13.61 11.68 4.93
C GLU A 108 13.24 12.90 5.79
N ALA A 109 12.34 12.75 6.76
CA ALA A 109 12.01 13.82 7.69
C ALA A 109 12.82 13.67 8.99
N GLU A 110 13.65 14.67 9.33
CA GLU A 110 14.40 14.72 10.61
C GLU A 110 13.47 14.63 11.83
N GLU A 111 12.22 15.05 11.67
CA GLU A 111 11.11 14.84 12.61
C GLU A 111 9.92 14.24 11.86
N LEU A 112 9.45 13.06 12.26
CA LEU A 112 8.24 12.46 11.70
C LEU A 112 7.02 13.29 12.13
N PRO A 113 6.13 13.69 11.22
CA PRO A 113 4.88 14.35 11.58
C PRO A 113 4.09 13.51 12.60
N PRO A 114 3.45 14.15 13.61
CA PRO A 114 2.57 13.44 14.54
C PRO A 114 1.51 12.63 13.79
N GLY A 115 1.26 11.39 14.24
CA GLY A 115 0.28 10.48 13.62
C GLY A 115 0.80 9.66 12.44
N ARG A 116 2.02 9.90 11.94
CA ARG A 116 2.64 9.06 10.89
C ARG A 116 2.91 7.63 11.37
N GLU A 117 3.34 7.48 12.61
CA GLU A 117 3.52 6.17 13.27
C GLU A 117 2.19 5.43 13.40
N ALA A 118 1.12 6.12 13.79
CA ALA A 118 -0.22 5.52 13.83
C ALA A 118 -0.72 5.11 12.43
N ALA A 119 -0.45 5.91 11.40
CA ALA A 119 -0.79 5.56 10.03
C ALA A 119 -0.03 4.31 9.54
N TYR A 120 1.28 4.22 9.83
CA TYR A 120 2.08 3.04 9.53
C TYR A 120 1.56 1.79 10.26
N ALA A 121 1.32 1.92 11.57
CA ALA A 121 0.81 0.85 12.41
C ALA A 121 -0.60 0.37 11.97
N ALA A 122 -1.45 1.26 11.47
CA ALA A 122 -2.74 0.90 10.87
C ALA A 122 -2.58 0.00 9.64
N VAL A 123 -1.63 0.33 8.76
CA VAL A 123 -1.33 -0.50 7.59
C VAL A 123 -0.76 -1.86 8.01
N MET A 124 0.16 -1.88 8.97
CA MET A 124 0.75 -3.13 9.48
C MET A 124 -0.27 -4.01 10.20
N THR A 125 -1.21 -3.42 10.94
CA THR A 125 -2.32 -4.16 11.55
C THR A 125 -3.15 -4.90 10.48
N ALA A 126 -3.45 -4.24 9.36
CA ALA A 126 -4.16 -4.87 8.25
C ALA A 126 -3.35 -6.01 7.61
N VAL A 127 -2.04 -5.81 7.40
CA VAL A 127 -1.12 -6.86 6.89
C VAL A 127 -1.12 -8.07 7.82
N TYR A 128 -0.93 -7.86 9.13
CA TYR A 128 -0.87 -8.95 10.10
C TYR A 128 -2.20 -9.69 10.22
N THR A 129 -3.32 -8.99 10.16
CA THR A 129 -4.65 -9.61 10.21
C THR A 129 -4.90 -10.49 8.97
N LEU A 130 -4.54 -10.01 7.78
CA LEU A 130 -4.63 -10.80 6.55
C LEU A 130 -3.70 -12.03 6.59
N SER A 131 -2.49 -11.85 7.13
CA SER A 131 -1.55 -12.96 7.34
C SER A 131 -2.13 -14.01 8.28
N ALA A 132 -2.72 -13.59 9.41
CA ALA A 132 -3.35 -14.48 10.37
C ALA A 132 -4.49 -15.30 9.75
N GLN A 133 -5.33 -14.67 8.90
CA GLN A 133 -6.36 -15.33 8.12
C GLN A 133 -5.76 -16.40 7.19
N LEU A 134 -4.74 -16.05 6.40
CA LEU A 134 -4.09 -17.00 5.49
C LEU A 134 -3.46 -18.19 6.22
N HIS A 135 -2.88 -17.98 7.40
CA HIS A 135 -2.38 -19.07 8.23
C HIS A 135 -3.52 -19.94 8.78
N ALA A 136 -4.63 -19.33 9.18
CA ALA A 136 -5.79 -20.06 9.71
C ALA A 136 -6.43 -20.94 8.63
N GLU A 137 -6.56 -20.44 7.41
CA GLU A 137 -7.05 -21.19 6.24
C GLU A 137 -6.15 -22.40 5.89
N ARG A 138 -4.88 -22.36 6.28
CA ARG A 138 -3.90 -23.44 6.10
C ARG A 138 -3.78 -24.36 7.32
N GLU A 139 -4.64 -24.17 8.33
CA GLU A 139 -4.58 -24.87 9.61
C GLU A 139 -3.26 -24.69 10.36
N ASP A 140 -2.55 -23.58 10.09
CA ASP A 140 -1.28 -23.23 10.73
C ASP A 140 -1.51 -22.38 11.99
N ALA A 141 -1.81 -23.06 13.09
CA ALA A 141 -2.13 -22.43 14.37
C ALA A 141 -0.95 -21.65 15.00
N GLU A 142 0.29 -21.94 14.64
CA GLU A 142 1.46 -21.18 15.12
C GLU A 142 1.62 -19.89 14.32
N GLY A 143 1.56 -19.96 12.99
CA GLY A 143 1.56 -18.80 12.12
C GLY A 143 0.41 -17.83 12.41
N THR A 144 -0.80 -18.35 12.65
CA THR A 144 -1.95 -17.50 13.04
C THR A 144 -1.69 -16.77 14.35
N ARG A 145 -1.20 -17.45 15.40
CA ARG A 145 -0.90 -16.81 16.69
C ARG A 145 0.17 -15.75 16.55
N HIS A 146 1.25 -16.05 15.81
CA HIS A 146 2.33 -15.11 15.60
C HIS A 146 1.86 -13.84 14.87
N ALA A 147 1.08 -14.00 13.81
CA ALA A 147 0.51 -12.88 13.06
C ALA A 147 -0.47 -12.07 13.93
N LEU A 148 -1.30 -12.71 14.75
CA LEU A 148 -2.20 -12.01 15.67
C LEU A 148 -1.44 -11.19 16.71
N SER A 149 -0.34 -11.70 17.27
CA SER A 149 0.50 -10.91 18.19
C SER A 149 1.06 -9.65 17.51
N GLY A 150 1.51 -9.75 16.26
CA GLY A 150 1.94 -8.58 15.50
C GLY A 150 0.82 -7.57 15.25
N ALA A 151 -0.41 -8.03 15.00
CA ALA A 151 -1.57 -7.16 14.86
C ALA A 151 -1.92 -6.44 16.18
N GLU A 152 -1.85 -7.15 17.31
CA GLU A 152 -2.09 -6.58 18.65
C GLU A 152 -1.06 -5.51 19.01
N GLU A 153 0.22 -5.76 18.75
CA GLU A 153 1.30 -4.77 18.95
C GLU A 153 1.06 -3.52 18.10
N ALA A 154 0.74 -3.69 16.82
CA ALA A 154 0.45 -2.56 15.93
C ALA A 154 -0.80 -1.77 16.36
N LEU A 155 -1.84 -2.42 16.91
CA LEU A 155 -3.01 -1.73 17.47
C LEU A 155 -2.65 -0.82 18.65
N ILE A 156 -1.69 -1.24 19.49
CA ILE A 156 -1.18 -0.41 20.60
C ILE A 156 -0.50 0.84 20.04
N ASP A 157 0.35 0.67 19.02
CA ASP A 157 1.06 1.77 18.38
C ASP A 157 0.10 2.76 17.70
N ILE A 158 -1.02 2.28 17.13
CA ILE A 158 -2.08 3.17 16.61
C ILE A 158 -2.65 4.03 17.73
N LEU A 159 -3.05 3.42 18.85
CA LEU A 159 -3.66 4.15 19.96
C LEU A 159 -2.70 5.19 20.55
N GLN A 160 -1.42 4.82 20.70
CA GLN A 160 -0.37 5.71 21.17
C GLN A 160 -0.15 6.87 20.20
N GLY A 161 0.08 6.58 18.91
CA GLY A 161 0.33 7.63 17.92
C GLY A 161 -0.90 8.53 17.68
N MET A 162 -2.12 8.02 17.85
CA MET A 162 -3.34 8.85 17.87
C MET A 162 -3.36 9.79 19.08
N HIS A 163 -2.96 9.31 20.27
CA HIS A 163 -2.84 10.16 21.44
C HIS A 163 -1.79 11.25 21.23
N ASP A 164 -0.61 10.91 20.71
CA ASP A 164 0.46 11.85 20.46
C ASP A 164 0.06 12.92 19.43
N LEU A 165 -0.69 12.53 18.39
CA LEU A 165 -1.29 13.49 17.45
C LEU A 165 -2.29 14.42 18.14
N ARG A 166 -3.15 13.92 19.03
CA ARG A 166 -4.09 14.76 19.80
C ARG A 166 -3.37 15.76 20.69
N VAL A 167 -2.29 15.33 21.34
CA VAL A 167 -1.41 16.23 22.12
C VAL A 167 -0.81 17.30 21.21
N ALA A 168 -0.28 16.93 20.05
CA ALA A 168 0.35 17.87 19.12
C ALA A 168 -0.61 18.95 18.59
N ILE A 169 -1.90 18.63 18.43
CA ILE A 169 -2.93 19.60 18.01
C ILE A 169 -3.60 20.33 19.19
N GLY A 170 -3.19 20.06 20.44
CA GLY A 170 -3.77 20.67 21.64
C GLY A 170 -5.16 20.14 22.04
N ASP A 171 -5.57 18.98 21.52
CA ASP A 171 -6.81 18.26 21.86
C ASP A 171 -6.55 17.12 22.89
N ALA A 172 -5.50 17.26 23.69
CA ALA A 172 -5.31 16.36 24.83
C ALA A 172 -6.21 16.82 25.98
N PRO A 173 -6.88 15.90 26.70
CA PRO A 173 -7.54 16.26 27.95
C PRO A 173 -6.49 16.89 28.87
N GLY A 174 -6.61 18.21 29.09
CA GLY A 174 -5.79 18.91 30.06
C GLY A 174 -6.02 18.29 31.44
N PRO A 175 -5.10 18.49 32.40
CA PRO A 175 -5.45 18.25 33.80
C PRO A 175 -6.75 19.03 34.04
N GLU A 176 -7.80 18.34 34.50
CA GLU A 176 -9.04 19.00 34.90
C GLU A 176 -8.62 20.20 35.75
N ASP A 177 -8.91 21.42 35.27
CA ASP A 177 -8.72 22.62 36.08
C ASP A 177 -9.35 22.29 37.43
N GLU A 178 -8.52 22.21 38.48
CA GLU A 178 -8.99 22.12 39.84
C GLU A 178 -9.90 23.32 40.02
N ALA A 179 -11.18 23.08 39.80
CA ALA A 179 -12.20 24.11 39.84
C ALA A 179 -12.03 24.79 41.18
N ASP A 180 -11.69 26.07 41.10
CA ASP A 180 -11.70 27.06 42.17
C ASP A 180 -12.77 26.69 43.22
N ASN A 181 -12.35 25.93 44.24
CA ASN A 181 -13.12 25.82 45.47
C ASN A 181 -12.73 27.05 46.28
N SER A 182 -13.35 28.17 45.90
CA SER A 182 -13.45 29.40 46.69
C SER A 182 -14.10 29.13 48.05
#